data_AF-A0A932WAV9-F1
#
_entry.id   AF-A0A932WAV9-F1
#
_cell.length_a   1.000
_cell.length_b   1.000
_cell.length_c   1.000
_cell.angle_alpha   90.00
_cell.angle_beta   90.00
_cell.angle_gamma   90.00
#
_symmetry.space_group_name_H-M   'P 1'
#
loop_
_entity.id
_entity.type
_entity.pdbx_description
1 polymer ?
#
loop_
_entity_poly.entity_id
_entity_poly.type
_entity_poly.pdbx_seq_one_letter_code
_entity_poly.pdbx_strand_id
1 'polypeptide(L)'
;MMSVFFRTLALILSIALAACSSAPKTTSKPAPVTQVAHATPTANTKVPVAANNAPALPKANSGRGGYYLDDGPGEDIPADLESTVDPIPVIEDYSRTGNKPYVVFGKTYTPIVDNATPFKQRGVASWYGKKFHGKRTSSGEPYDMYKITAAHPLLPIPSYARVTNLANGKQIIVRINDRGPFHSNRIMDLSYTAALKLG
;
A
#
# COMPACT_ATOMS: atom_id res chain seq x y z
N MET A 1 3.17 77.36 1.55
CA MET A 1 4.59 77.76 1.45
C MET A 1 5.38 76.85 2.37
N MET A 2 6.40 76.09 2.00
CA MET A 2 7.14 75.90 0.75
C MET A 2 7.95 74.62 0.95
N SER A 3 7.94 73.71 -0.03
CA SER A 3 8.79 72.52 -0.08
C SER A 3 10.27 72.89 -0.25
N VAL A 4 11.21 72.11 0.30
CA VAL A 4 12.54 71.89 -0.31
C VAL A 4 13.05 70.47 0.02
N PHE A 5 13.29 69.70 -1.04
CA PHE A 5 13.99 68.41 -1.14
C PHE A 5 15.52 68.58 -1.06
N PHE A 6 16.29 67.58 -0.61
CA PHE A 6 17.60 67.15 -1.20
C PHE A 6 18.06 65.84 -0.51
N ARG A 7 17.92 64.67 -1.15
CA ARG A 7 18.95 63.85 -1.87
C ARG A 7 20.03 63.16 -1.00
N THR A 8 20.04 61.83 -0.99
CA THR A 8 21.19 60.92 -1.29
C THR A 8 20.66 59.48 -1.29
N LEU A 9 20.58 58.83 -2.45
CA LEU A 9 21.58 57.96 -3.11
C LEU A 9 21.63 56.52 -2.53
N ALA A 10 21.38 55.58 -3.44
CA ALA A 10 21.20 54.15 -3.24
C ALA A 10 22.48 53.40 -2.83
N LEU A 11 22.30 52.24 -2.17
CA LEU A 11 23.04 51.04 -2.56
C LEU A 11 22.23 49.77 -2.22
N ILE A 12 21.73 49.13 -3.26
CA ILE A 12 21.16 47.78 -3.23
C ILE A 12 22.37 46.82 -3.26
N LEU A 13 22.55 46.02 -2.21
CA LEU A 13 23.56 44.96 -2.20
C LEU A 13 22.89 43.63 -2.57
N SER A 14 22.97 43.29 -3.85
CA SER A 14 22.54 42.02 -4.42
C SER A 14 23.42 40.87 -3.91
N ILE A 15 22.80 39.88 -3.27
CA ILE A 15 23.41 38.58 -2.97
C ILE A 15 23.24 37.70 -4.22
N ALA A 16 24.34 37.26 -4.81
CA ALA A 16 24.36 36.14 -5.75
C ALA A 16 25.72 35.40 -5.65
N LEU A 17 25.80 34.43 -4.75
CA LEU A 17 26.87 33.43 -4.76
C LEU A 17 26.50 32.35 -5.78
N ALA A 18 27.07 32.44 -6.98
CA ALA A 18 27.10 31.34 -7.94
C ALA A 18 28.29 30.43 -7.59
N ALA A 19 28.02 29.30 -6.93
CA ALA A 19 29.02 28.25 -6.74
C ALA A 19 28.98 27.30 -7.94
N CYS A 20 29.98 27.43 -8.83
CA CYS A 20 30.25 26.46 -9.88
C CYS A 20 30.90 25.22 -9.27
N SER A 21 30.16 24.10 -9.24
CA SER A 21 30.70 22.77 -8.96
C SER A 21 30.81 22.01 -10.28
N SER A 22 32.04 21.83 -10.78
CA SER A 22 32.36 20.96 -11.91
C SER A 22 32.89 19.63 -11.39
N ALA A 23 32.13 18.56 -11.56
CA ALA A 23 32.58 17.20 -11.31
C ALA A 23 33.24 16.59 -12.56
N PRO A 24 34.33 15.81 -12.45
CA PRO A 24 34.95 15.13 -13.59
C PRO A 24 34.07 13.98 -14.10
N LYS A 25 33.93 13.85 -15.42
CA LYS A 25 33.36 12.67 -16.09
C LYS A 25 34.44 11.61 -16.27
N THR A 26 34.38 10.54 -15.49
CA THR A 26 35.11 9.29 -15.74
C THR A 26 34.43 8.53 -16.87
N THR A 27 35.14 8.40 -17.98
CA THR A 27 34.78 7.60 -19.15
C THR A 27 35.11 6.13 -18.89
N SER A 28 34.10 5.30 -18.65
CA SER A 28 34.23 3.85 -18.80
C SER A 28 33.54 3.39 -20.09
N LYS A 29 34.35 2.74 -20.92
CA LYS A 29 34.07 2.16 -22.23
C LYS A 29 32.96 1.09 -22.17
N PRO A 30 31.90 1.16 -23.00
CA PRO A 30 30.99 0.03 -23.19
C PRO A 30 31.59 -1.02 -24.12
N ALA A 31 31.51 -2.29 -23.73
CA ALA A 31 31.75 -3.46 -24.60
C ALA A 31 30.52 -3.73 -25.50
N PRO A 32 30.67 -4.41 -26.65
CA PRO A 32 29.83 -4.22 -27.82
C PRO A 32 28.47 -4.93 -27.75
N VAL A 33 27.48 -4.26 -28.32
CA VAL A 33 26.11 -4.74 -28.57
C VAL A 33 26.11 -5.55 -29.87
N THR A 34 25.79 -6.83 -29.79
CA THR A 34 25.39 -7.63 -30.96
C THR A 34 23.88 -7.45 -31.16
N GLN A 35 23.52 -6.79 -32.25
CA GLN A 35 22.14 -6.74 -32.76
C GLN A 35 21.78 -8.09 -33.38
N VAL A 36 20.59 -8.62 -33.05
CA VAL A 36 19.90 -9.59 -33.89
C VAL A 36 18.43 -9.16 -34.00
N ALA A 37 17.95 -9.19 -35.24
CA ALA A 37 16.73 -8.59 -35.74
C ALA A 37 15.44 -9.34 -35.38
N HIS A 38 14.33 -8.67 -35.72
CA HIS A 38 12.93 -9.06 -35.63
C HIS A 38 12.59 -10.54 -35.85
N ALA A 39 11.74 -11.06 -34.97
CA ALA A 39 10.84 -12.18 -35.24
C ALA A 39 9.42 -11.82 -34.75
N THR A 40 8.47 -12.00 -35.66
CA THR A 40 7.01 -11.89 -35.53
C THR A 40 6.47 -12.63 -34.28
N PRO A 41 5.43 -12.15 -33.57
CA PRO A 41 4.80 -12.93 -32.52
C PRO A 41 3.91 -14.02 -33.15
N THR A 42 4.50 -15.18 -33.41
CA THR A 42 3.73 -16.40 -33.66
C THR A 42 3.17 -16.88 -32.34
N ALA A 43 1.84 -16.91 -32.25
CA ALA A 43 1.11 -17.58 -31.18
C ALA A 43 1.66 -19.00 -30.99
N ASN A 44 2.06 -19.36 -29.76
CA ASN A 44 2.25 -20.75 -29.39
C ASN A 44 2.04 -20.97 -27.88
N THR A 45 0.87 -21.56 -27.61
CA THR A 45 0.69 -22.76 -26.78
C THR A 45 1.03 -22.67 -25.30
N LYS A 46 -0.02 -22.32 -24.56
CA LYS A 46 -0.41 -22.81 -23.23
C LYS A 46 0.33 -24.11 -22.84
N VAL A 47 1.26 -24.01 -21.88
CA VAL A 47 1.65 -25.15 -21.04
C VAL A 47 0.93 -24.96 -19.71
N PRO A 48 -0.08 -25.80 -19.38
CA PRO A 48 -0.73 -25.74 -18.08
C PRO A 48 0.22 -26.38 -17.07
N VAL A 49 0.94 -25.58 -16.29
CA VAL A 49 1.57 -26.08 -15.07
C VAL A 49 0.46 -26.15 -14.02
N ALA A 50 0.16 -27.37 -13.59
CA ALA A 50 -0.96 -27.73 -12.76
C ALA A 50 -1.04 -26.89 -11.47
N ALA A 51 -2.20 -26.25 -11.27
CA ALA A 51 -2.60 -25.63 -10.02
C ALA A 51 -2.82 -26.71 -8.95
N ASN A 52 -1.77 -27.08 -8.22
CA ASN A 52 -1.89 -28.00 -7.09
C ASN A 52 -1.14 -27.44 -5.89
N ASN A 53 -1.93 -27.02 -4.87
CA ASN A 53 -1.56 -26.78 -3.46
C ASN A 53 -1.61 -25.34 -2.92
N ALA A 54 -2.22 -24.36 -3.59
CA ALA A 54 -2.58 -23.13 -2.89
C ALA A 54 -3.85 -23.37 -2.05
N PRO A 55 -3.82 -23.25 -0.71
CA PRO A 55 -5.04 -23.34 0.09
C PRO A 55 -5.96 -22.18 -0.30
N ALA A 56 -7.08 -22.49 -0.94
CA ALA A 56 -8.14 -21.54 -1.19
C ALA A 56 -8.91 -21.33 0.10
N LEU A 57 -9.06 -20.08 0.56
CA LEU A 57 -10.04 -19.77 1.62
C LEU A 57 -11.41 -20.31 1.19
N PRO A 58 -12.19 -20.91 2.10
CA PRO A 58 -13.42 -21.58 1.70
C PRO A 58 -14.45 -20.56 1.20
N LYS A 59 -15.50 -21.01 0.51
CA LYS A 59 -16.59 -20.12 0.05
C LYS A 59 -17.33 -19.52 1.25
N ALA A 60 -17.90 -18.33 1.08
CA ALA A 60 -18.77 -17.73 2.09
C ALA A 60 -19.88 -18.72 2.50
N ASN A 61 -20.24 -18.70 3.79
CA ASN A 61 -21.22 -19.60 4.42
C ASN A 61 -20.79 -21.07 4.61
N SER A 62 -19.51 -21.41 4.44
CA SER A 62 -18.99 -22.76 4.73
C SER A 62 -18.82 -23.08 6.23
N GLY A 63 -19.22 -22.18 7.13
CA GLY A 63 -18.95 -22.28 8.58
C GLY A 63 -17.51 -21.95 8.98
N ARG A 64 -16.61 -21.74 8.00
CA ARG A 64 -15.28 -21.12 8.13
C ARG A 64 -15.28 -19.90 7.20
N GLY A 65 -14.69 -18.77 7.60
CA GLY A 65 -14.78 -17.50 6.84
C GLY A 65 -14.50 -17.67 5.34
N GLY A 66 -15.16 -16.91 4.45
CA GLY A 66 -15.06 -17.18 3.01
C GLY A 66 -15.42 -16.04 2.06
N TYR A 67 -15.22 -16.26 0.75
CA TYR A 67 -15.48 -15.26 -0.31
C TYR A 67 -16.90 -15.29 -0.86
N TYR A 68 -17.39 -14.12 -1.28
CA TYR A 68 -18.70 -13.94 -1.90
C TYR A 68 -18.61 -14.07 -3.43
N LEU A 69 -19.42 -14.94 -4.03
CA LEU A 69 -19.52 -15.15 -5.49
C LEU A 69 -18.15 -15.34 -6.18
N ASP A 70 -17.78 -14.42 -7.06
CA ASP A 70 -16.58 -14.37 -7.89
C ASP A 70 -15.46 -13.53 -7.26
N ASP A 71 -15.62 -13.03 -6.04
CA ASP A 71 -14.64 -12.20 -5.33
C ASP A 71 -13.54 -13.04 -4.63
N GLY A 72 -13.39 -14.30 -5.06
CA GLY A 72 -12.36 -15.22 -4.60
C GLY A 72 -10.94 -14.80 -5.02
N PRO A 73 -9.92 -15.63 -4.73
CA PRO A 73 -8.58 -15.40 -5.26
C PRO A 73 -8.56 -15.40 -6.79
N GLY A 74 -7.52 -14.80 -7.37
CA GLY A 74 -7.29 -14.78 -8.82
C GLY A 74 -7.15 -16.17 -9.44
N GLU A 75 -7.10 -16.24 -10.78
CA GLU A 75 -6.81 -17.50 -11.47
C GLU A 75 -5.35 -17.90 -11.25
N ASP A 76 -4.45 -16.92 -11.27
CA ASP A 76 -3.02 -17.09 -11.01
C ASP A 76 -2.71 -16.76 -9.55
N ILE A 77 -2.80 -17.78 -8.69
CA ILE A 77 -2.44 -17.69 -7.28
C ILE A 77 -0.97 -18.09 -7.14
N PRO A 78 -0.10 -17.23 -6.56
CA PRO A 78 1.28 -17.61 -6.27
C PRO A 78 1.34 -18.85 -5.37
N ALA A 79 2.36 -19.68 -5.56
CA ALA A 79 2.65 -20.76 -4.62
C ALA A 79 3.09 -20.20 -3.26
N ASP A 80 2.96 -21.01 -2.21
CA ASP A 80 3.56 -20.77 -0.88
C ASP A 80 3.13 -19.46 -0.18
N LEU A 81 1.91 -18.98 -0.44
CA LEU A 81 1.39 -17.76 0.19
C LEU A 81 1.41 -17.81 1.73
N GLU A 82 1.19 -18.98 2.34
CA GLU A 82 1.29 -19.19 3.79
C GLU A 82 2.69 -18.89 4.35
N SER A 83 3.73 -19.07 3.52
CA SER A 83 5.13 -18.81 3.85
C SER A 83 5.54 -17.35 3.62
N THR A 84 4.62 -16.49 3.14
CA THR A 84 4.89 -15.05 2.95
C THR A 84 5.31 -14.43 4.28
N VAL A 85 6.42 -13.70 4.29
CA VAL A 85 6.94 -13.06 5.50
C VAL A 85 6.03 -11.90 5.92
N ASP A 86 5.70 -11.84 7.21
CA ASP A 86 4.93 -10.73 7.77
C ASP A 86 5.73 -9.42 7.66
N PRO A 87 5.08 -8.26 7.47
CA PRO A 87 5.75 -6.97 7.45
C PRO A 87 6.44 -6.70 8.78
N ILE A 88 7.70 -6.28 8.74
CA ILE A 88 8.43 -5.83 9.92
C ILE A 88 7.99 -4.39 10.22
N PRO A 89 7.45 -4.09 11.42
CA PRO A 89 7.08 -2.73 11.79
C PRO A 89 8.29 -1.80 11.79
N VAL A 90 8.18 -0.71 11.05
CA VAL A 90 9.15 0.38 11.03
C VAL A 90 8.42 1.71 11.18
N ILE A 91 9.10 2.74 11.67
CA ILE A 91 8.55 4.09 11.69
C ILE A 91 8.80 4.69 10.31
N GLU A 92 7.71 5.03 9.62
CA GLU A 92 7.72 5.61 8.28
C GLU A 92 7.00 6.94 8.26
N ASP A 93 7.36 7.76 7.29
CA ASP A 93 6.60 8.97 6.99
C ASP A 93 5.18 8.62 6.55
N TYR A 94 4.23 9.35 7.11
CA TYR A 94 2.84 9.25 6.75
C TYR A 94 2.59 9.61 5.28
N SER A 95 1.70 8.85 4.64
CA SER A 95 1.23 9.14 3.30
C SER A 95 0.69 10.57 3.23
N ARG A 96 1.05 11.26 2.14
CA ARG A 96 0.74 12.70 1.95
C ARG A 96 -0.75 13.02 2.05
N THR A 97 -1.60 12.08 1.65
CA THR A 97 -3.05 12.28 1.54
C THR A 97 -3.86 11.33 2.41
N GLY A 98 -3.31 10.16 2.78
CA GLY A 98 -4.09 9.10 3.42
C GLY A 98 -4.51 9.41 4.85
N ASN A 99 -3.95 10.44 5.51
CA ASN A 99 -4.18 10.76 6.92
C ASN A 99 -4.99 12.02 7.20
N LYS A 100 -5.55 12.67 6.18
CA LYS A 100 -6.47 13.80 6.38
C LYS A 100 -7.84 13.29 6.84
N PRO A 101 -8.61 14.07 7.63
CA PRO A 101 -10.01 13.76 7.90
C PRO A 101 -10.80 13.62 6.60
N TYR A 102 -11.73 12.67 6.56
CA TYR A 102 -12.50 12.34 5.35
C TYR A 102 -13.93 11.94 5.70
N VAL A 103 -14.83 11.99 4.71
CA VAL A 103 -16.25 11.69 4.88
C VAL A 103 -16.66 10.54 3.97
N VAL A 104 -17.33 9.54 4.53
CA VAL A 104 -17.92 8.43 3.78
C VAL A 104 -19.35 8.22 4.29
N PHE A 105 -20.34 8.20 3.38
CA PHE A 105 -21.77 8.07 3.71
C PHE A 105 -22.27 9.06 4.78
N GLY A 106 -21.78 10.30 4.74
CA GLY A 106 -22.15 11.34 5.70
C GLY A 106 -21.51 11.21 7.09
N LYS A 107 -20.65 10.21 7.30
CA LYS A 107 -19.87 10.03 8.54
C LYS A 107 -18.44 10.53 8.35
N THR A 108 -17.99 11.38 9.27
CA THR A 108 -16.60 11.86 9.32
C THR A 108 -15.72 10.86 10.04
N TYR A 109 -14.55 10.59 9.46
CA TYR A 109 -13.49 9.78 10.03
C TYR A 109 -12.22 10.62 10.16
N THR A 110 -11.61 10.59 11.35
CA THR A 110 -10.37 11.31 11.66
C THR A 110 -9.29 10.29 12.01
N PRO A 111 -8.27 10.09 11.17
CA PRO A 111 -7.17 9.20 11.46
C PRO A 111 -6.44 9.55 12.77
N ILE A 112 -6.07 8.53 13.54
CA ILE A 112 -5.41 8.64 14.85
C ILE A 112 -3.91 8.79 14.62
N VAL A 113 -3.48 10.00 14.26
CA VAL A 113 -2.07 10.31 13.93
C VAL A 113 -1.19 10.53 15.16
N ASP A 114 -1.77 10.58 16.36
CA ASP A 114 -1.06 10.72 17.63
C ASP A 114 -0.57 9.36 18.14
N ASN A 115 0.73 9.10 17.97
CA ASN A 115 1.33 7.82 18.34
C ASN A 115 1.57 7.66 19.85
N ALA A 116 0.98 8.54 20.67
CA ALA A 116 1.15 8.55 22.11
C ALA A 116 0.33 7.46 22.82
N THR A 117 -0.78 7.03 22.20
CA THR A 117 -1.71 6.07 22.83
C THR A 117 -1.68 4.72 22.12
N PRO A 118 -1.42 3.61 22.84
CA PRO A 118 -1.56 2.27 22.26
C PRO A 118 -3.00 2.01 21.77
N PHE A 119 -3.17 1.72 20.49
CA PHE A 119 -4.46 1.35 19.92
C PHE A 119 -4.76 -0.14 20.12
N LYS A 120 -5.95 -0.46 20.62
CA LYS A 120 -6.48 -1.84 20.70
C LYS A 120 -7.96 -1.83 20.34
N GLN A 121 -8.37 -2.78 19.52
CA GLN A 121 -9.77 -2.98 19.15
C GLN A 121 -10.07 -4.46 18.95
N ARG A 122 -11.30 -4.86 19.28
CA ARG A 122 -11.86 -6.19 19.01
C ARG A 122 -13.09 -6.02 18.13
N GLY A 123 -13.23 -6.86 17.11
CA GLY A 123 -14.36 -6.81 16.19
C GLY A 123 -14.22 -7.82 15.06
N VAL A 124 -15.14 -7.74 14.10
CA VAL A 124 -15.14 -8.61 12.92
C VAL A 124 -14.16 -8.05 11.89
N ALA A 125 -13.31 -8.92 11.36
CA ALA A 125 -12.52 -8.62 10.17
C ALA A 125 -13.08 -9.41 8.98
N SER A 126 -12.91 -8.87 7.77
CA SER A 126 -13.03 -9.65 6.53
C SER A 126 -11.76 -9.54 5.72
N TRP A 127 -11.82 -9.92 4.46
CA TRP A 127 -10.82 -9.60 3.46
C TRP A 127 -11.52 -9.13 2.19
N TYR A 128 -10.83 -8.32 1.41
CA TYR A 128 -11.37 -7.74 0.18
C TYR A 128 -10.81 -8.46 -1.04
N GLY A 129 -11.71 -8.80 -1.97
CA GLY A 129 -11.42 -9.75 -3.04
C GLY A 129 -10.81 -9.17 -4.31
N LYS A 130 -10.66 -10.04 -5.31
CA LYS A 130 -9.92 -9.80 -6.56
C LYS A 130 -10.34 -8.53 -7.31
N LYS A 131 -11.59 -8.08 -7.21
CA LYS A 131 -12.06 -6.87 -7.92
C LYS A 131 -11.30 -5.59 -7.56
N PHE A 132 -10.70 -5.56 -6.36
CA PHE A 132 -9.86 -4.44 -5.92
C PHE A 132 -8.41 -4.58 -6.37
N HIS A 133 -7.95 -5.76 -6.78
CA HIS A 133 -6.55 -6.01 -7.12
C HIS A 133 -6.09 -5.05 -8.23
N GLY A 134 -4.92 -4.43 -8.02
CA GLY A 134 -4.35 -3.41 -8.90
C GLY A 134 -4.99 -2.02 -8.81
N LYS A 135 -6.09 -1.83 -8.07
CA LYS A 135 -6.69 -0.49 -7.83
C LYS A 135 -5.88 0.26 -6.78
N ARG A 136 -5.90 1.60 -6.86
CA ARG A 136 -5.18 2.45 -5.90
C ARG A 136 -5.87 2.39 -4.53
N THR A 137 -5.08 2.13 -3.50
CA THR A 137 -5.49 2.29 -2.10
C THR A 137 -5.40 3.77 -1.69
N SER A 138 -5.80 4.06 -0.46
CA SER A 138 -5.68 5.38 0.17
C SER A 138 -4.24 5.80 0.48
N SER A 139 -3.28 4.86 0.53
CA SER A 139 -1.84 5.20 0.52
C SER A 139 -1.37 5.71 -0.85
N GLY A 140 -2.14 5.39 -1.91
CA GLY A 140 -1.81 5.67 -3.30
C GLY A 140 -1.09 4.51 -4.01
N GLU A 141 -0.71 3.47 -3.28
CA GLU A 141 -0.13 2.22 -3.81
C GLU A 141 -1.22 1.37 -4.49
N PRO A 142 -0.89 0.58 -5.53
CA PRO A 142 -1.81 -0.45 -6.03
C PRO A 142 -2.04 -1.53 -4.96
N TYR A 143 -3.30 -1.90 -4.74
CA TYR A 143 -3.64 -3.02 -3.89
C TYR A 143 -3.15 -4.34 -4.50
N ASP A 144 -2.38 -5.08 -3.72
CA ASP A 144 -1.92 -6.41 -4.03
C ASP A 144 -2.53 -7.39 -3.02
N MET A 145 -3.41 -8.27 -3.47
CA MET A 145 -4.10 -9.21 -2.58
C MET A 145 -3.15 -10.27 -2.02
N TYR A 146 -1.99 -10.44 -2.64
CA TYR A 146 -0.99 -11.42 -2.24
C TYR A 146 0.04 -10.88 -1.24
N LYS A 147 0.08 -9.56 -1.01
CA LYS A 147 0.87 -8.93 0.07
C LYS A 147 0.15 -9.04 1.42
N ILE A 148 0.87 -8.80 2.51
CA ILE A 148 0.31 -8.79 3.87
C ILE A 148 -0.11 -7.35 4.25
N THR A 149 -1.29 -6.94 3.80
CA THR A 149 -1.82 -5.58 4.02
C THR A 149 -3.23 -5.60 4.58
N ALA A 150 -3.71 -4.45 5.08
CA ALA A 150 -5.07 -4.28 5.53
C ALA A 150 -5.59 -2.85 5.32
N ALA A 151 -6.92 -2.73 5.26
CA ALA A 151 -7.66 -1.49 5.33
C ALA A 151 -8.16 -1.26 6.76
N HIS A 152 -8.01 -0.04 7.27
CA HIS A 152 -8.61 0.37 8.55
C HIS A 152 -9.14 1.82 8.49
N PRO A 153 -10.31 2.13 9.10
CA PRO A 153 -10.89 3.46 8.98
C PRO A 153 -10.07 4.56 9.67
N LEU A 154 -9.37 4.22 10.76
CA LEU A 154 -8.75 5.22 11.65
C LEU A 154 -7.24 5.09 11.83
N LEU A 155 -6.62 3.94 11.52
CA LEU A 155 -5.19 3.76 11.79
C LEU A 155 -4.37 4.56 10.76
N PRO A 156 -3.24 5.17 11.12
CA PRO A 156 -2.45 5.93 10.16
C PRO A 156 -2.03 5.10 8.94
N ILE A 157 -1.79 5.77 7.82
CA ILE A 157 -1.28 5.16 6.60
C ILE A 157 0.08 5.79 6.27
N PRO A 158 1.19 5.03 6.21
CA PRO A 158 1.28 3.65 6.68
C PRO A 158 1.27 3.56 8.21
N SER A 159 0.85 2.40 8.70
CA SER A 159 1.12 1.94 10.07
C SER A 159 1.09 0.41 10.09
N TYR A 160 1.28 -0.20 11.24
CA TYR A 160 1.31 -1.65 11.40
C TYR A 160 0.35 -2.08 12.52
N ALA A 161 -0.32 -3.20 12.32
CA ALA A 161 -1.19 -3.79 13.32
C ALA A 161 -0.86 -5.27 13.51
N ARG A 162 -0.85 -5.73 14.76
CA ARG A 162 -0.92 -7.15 15.07
C ARG A 162 -2.38 -7.58 15.08
N VAL A 163 -2.71 -8.53 14.23
CA VAL A 163 -4.05 -9.12 14.13
C VAL A 163 -4.01 -10.50 14.75
N THR A 164 -5.00 -10.82 15.57
CA THR A 164 -5.14 -12.14 16.21
C THR A 164 -6.50 -12.71 15.85
N ASN A 165 -6.52 -13.89 15.22
CA ASN A 165 -7.75 -14.64 15.05
C ASN A 165 -8.08 -15.31 16.39
N LEU A 166 -9.13 -14.83 17.05
CA LEU A 166 -9.50 -15.28 18.38
C LEU A 166 -10.02 -16.72 18.43
N ALA A 167 -10.42 -17.29 17.29
CA ALA A 167 -10.94 -18.65 17.22
C ALA A 167 -9.82 -19.70 17.27
N ASN A 168 -8.62 -19.38 16.76
CA ASN A 168 -7.51 -20.33 16.65
C ASN A 168 -6.19 -19.82 17.27
N GLY A 169 -6.16 -18.57 17.75
CA GLY A 169 -4.99 -17.96 18.39
C GLY A 169 -3.88 -17.52 17.43
N LYS A 170 -4.02 -17.76 16.12
CA LYS A 170 -3.02 -17.34 15.12
C LYS A 170 -2.90 -15.83 15.07
N GLN A 171 -1.69 -15.36 14.83
CA GLN A 171 -1.38 -13.93 14.79
C GLN A 171 -0.48 -13.62 13.60
N ILE A 172 -0.70 -12.45 13.01
CA ILE A 172 0.19 -11.88 12.00
C ILE A 172 0.35 -10.38 12.23
N ILE A 173 1.42 -9.82 11.68
CA ILE A 173 1.52 -8.37 11.48
C ILE A 173 0.99 -8.02 10.10
N VAL A 174 0.26 -6.92 9.98
CA VAL A 174 -0.18 -6.36 8.69
C VAL A 174 0.25 -4.90 8.56
N ARG A 175 0.54 -4.48 7.33
CA ARG A 175 0.71 -3.06 6.99
C ARG A 175 -0.65 -2.45 6.66
N ILE A 176 -1.00 -1.36 7.33
CA ILE A 176 -2.19 -0.57 7.00
C ILE A 176 -1.84 0.34 5.83
N ASN A 177 -2.48 0.10 4.68
CA ASN A 177 -2.26 0.92 3.48
C ASN A 177 -3.54 1.43 2.82
N ASP A 178 -4.71 1.12 3.39
CA ASP A 178 -5.98 1.56 2.85
C ASP A 178 -7.02 1.95 3.93
N ARG A 179 -8.12 2.57 3.48
CA ARG A 179 -9.25 2.99 4.30
C ARG A 179 -10.46 2.08 4.09
N GLY A 180 -11.31 2.02 5.12
CA GLY A 180 -12.44 1.09 5.18
C GLY A 180 -12.21 -0.01 6.22
N PRO A 181 -13.17 -0.91 6.44
CA PRO A 181 -14.49 -0.97 5.79
C PRO A 181 -15.44 0.16 6.20
N PHE A 182 -16.43 0.44 5.34
CA PHE A 182 -17.43 1.50 5.54
C PHE A 182 -18.89 1.01 5.54
N HIS A 183 -19.10 -0.21 5.06
CA HIS A 183 -20.36 -0.93 5.17
C HIS A 183 -20.10 -2.16 6.01
N SER A 184 -21.06 -2.51 6.89
CA SER A 184 -20.98 -3.55 7.93
C SER A 184 -20.40 -3.11 9.29
N ASN A 185 -20.59 -3.97 10.28
CA ASN A 185 -20.05 -3.88 11.64
C ASN A 185 -18.58 -4.38 11.73
N ARG A 186 -17.87 -4.45 10.59
CA ARG A 186 -16.46 -4.83 10.52
C ARG A 186 -15.55 -3.67 10.91
N ILE A 187 -14.38 -4.03 11.44
CA ILE A 187 -13.37 -3.07 11.88
C ILE A 187 -12.17 -3.02 10.94
N MET A 188 -11.95 -4.07 10.14
CA MET A 188 -10.78 -4.23 9.28
C MET A 188 -11.10 -5.14 8.10
N ASP A 189 -10.56 -4.82 6.93
CA ASP A 189 -10.54 -5.73 5.79
C ASP A 189 -9.07 -6.07 5.48
N LEU A 190 -8.72 -7.35 5.52
CA LEU A 190 -7.39 -7.91 5.29
C LEU A 190 -7.16 -8.16 3.79
N SER A 191 -5.90 -8.32 3.40
CA SER A 191 -5.58 -8.95 2.13
C SER A 191 -5.91 -10.45 2.14
N TYR A 192 -5.98 -11.07 0.95
CA TYR A 192 -6.22 -12.50 0.82
C TYR A 192 -5.16 -13.32 1.57
N THR A 193 -3.88 -13.03 1.36
CA THR A 193 -2.80 -13.75 2.06
C THR A 193 -2.85 -13.55 3.57
N ALA A 194 -3.17 -12.33 4.05
CA ALA A 194 -3.29 -12.08 5.48
C ALA A 194 -4.44 -12.91 6.12
N ALA A 195 -5.59 -12.98 5.45
CA ALA A 195 -6.70 -13.82 5.90
C ALA A 195 -6.38 -15.31 5.82
N LEU A 196 -5.70 -15.74 4.75
CA LEU A 196 -5.25 -17.12 4.57
C LEU A 196 -4.39 -17.59 5.76
N LYS A 197 -3.36 -16.82 6.10
CA LYS A 197 -2.47 -17.12 7.24
C LYS A 197 -3.20 -17.21 8.57
N LEU A 198 -4.22 -16.36 8.77
CA LEU A 198 -5.02 -16.33 10.00
C LEU A 198 -6.03 -17.48 10.09
N GLY A 199 -6.39 -18.14 8.98
CA GLY A 199 -7.40 -19.21 8.92
C GLY A 199 -8.78 -18.80 9.42
#